data_AF-A0A6M4WYP6-F1
#
_entry.id   AF-A0A6M4WYP6-F1
#
_cell.length_a   1.000
_cell.length_b   1.000
_cell.length_c   1.000
_cell.angle_alpha   90.00
_cell.angle_beta   90.00
_cell.angle_gamma   90.00
#
_symmetry.space_group_name_H-M   'P 1'
#
loop_
_entity.id
_entity.type
_entity.pdbx_description
1 polymer ?
#
loop_
_entity_poly.entity_id
_entity_poly.type
_entity_poly.pdbx_seq_one_letter_code
_entity_poly.pdbx_strand_id
1 'polypeptide(L)'
;MIPVVDIEIDPTFPANVALGLPPEDEIDEEGYGFFRGVWDIGDVSHEEAVIMVKEERRLASLVDLAASTHADFEAIARALEANDPDCLPAGFAAEHPESEIVELVGGGYDAEPLLGSLELGVAGLSYALTSVGCFTAASCRSHLSHHSWSERPIVYFAAERPTAHWLTPLVRDTGCGFGDGSGHGRLLFVEAPSIANFMDLADRIVGQVERQSPRR
;
A
#
# COMPACT_ATOMS: atom_id res chain seq x y z
N MET A 1 1.24 -8.65 15.40
CA MET A 1 1.46 -9.79 14.53
C MET A 1 1.03 -9.39 13.11
N ILE A 2 1.96 -9.18 12.17
CA ILE A 2 1.64 -8.92 10.77
C ILE A 2 1.25 -10.24 10.08
N PRO A 3 0.07 -10.32 9.44
CA PRO A 3 -0.37 -11.52 8.73
C PRO A 3 0.57 -11.90 7.57
N VAL A 4 0.70 -13.21 7.35
CA VAL A 4 1.43 -13.79 6.22
C VAL A 4 0.57 -14.88 5.58
N VAL A 5 0.41 -14.83 4.27
CA VAL A 5 -0.29 -15.86 3.50
C VAL A 5 0.71 -16.80 2.83
N ASP A 6 0.37 -18.09 2.78
CA ASP A 6 1.20 -19.11 2.14
C ASP A 6 0.92 -19.13 0.63
N ILE A 7 1.74 -18.38 -0.12
CA ILE A 7 1.66 -18.28 -1.58
C ILE A 7 3.06 -18.41 -2.18
N GLU A 8 3.13 -19.05 -3.34
CA GLU A 8 4.36 -19.08 -4.14
C GLU A 8 4.41 -17.84 -5.03
N ILE A 9 5.45 -17.03 -4.85
CA ILE A 9 5.70 -15.84 -5.65
C ILE A 9 6.59 -16.21 -6.84
N ASP A 10 6.10 -15.98 -8.05
CA ASP A 10 6.92 -16.06 -9.26
C ASP A 10 7.82 -14.80 -9.35
N PRO A 11 9.17 -14.95 -9.29
CA PRO A 11 10.07 -13.81 -9.40
C PRO A 11 10.24 -13.30 -10.84
N THR A 12 9.63 -13.94 -11.83
CA THR A 12 9.76 -13.57 -13.24
C THR A 12 8.82 -12.43 -13.62
N PHE A 13 9.26 -11.59 -14.54
CA PHE A 13 8.42 -10.52 -15.07
C PHE A 13 7.42 -11.12 -16.08
N PRO A 14 6.11 -10.79 -15.99
CA PRO A 14 5.09 -11.39 -16.85
C PRO A 14 5.35 -11.11 -18.34
N ALA A 15 5.29 -12.16 -19.15
CA ALA A 15 5.46 -12.05 -20.59
C ALA A 15 4.23 -11.37 -21.22
N ASN A 16 4.46 -10.47 -22.18
CA ASN A 16 3.42 -9.80 -22.98
C ASN A 16 2.45 -8.89 -22.22
N VAL A 17 2.77 -8.47 -20.98
CA VAL A 17 1.95 -7.50 -20.24
C VAL A 17 1.85 -6.17 -21.02
N ALA A 18 0.64 -5.61 -21.06
CA ALA A 18 0.39 -4.30 -21.65
C ALA A 18 0.87 -3.21 -20.69
N LEU A 19 1.90 -2.47 -21.09
CA LEU A 19 2.50 -1.37 -20.31
C LEU A 19 2.16 -0.02 -20.94
N GLY A 20 2.35 1.03 -20.16
CA GLY A 20 2.12 2.42 -20.53
C GLY A 20 1.08 3.06 -19.63
N LEU A 21 1.23 4.37 -19.40
CA LEU A 21 0.28 5.12 -18.61
C LEU A 21 -1.10 5.20 -19.29
N PRO A 22 -2.19 5.31 -18.49
CA PRO A 22 -3.50 5.66 -19.04
C PRO A 22 -3.42 7.00 -19.77
N PRO A 23 -4.08 7.15 -20.93
CA PRO A 23 -4.28 8.47 -21.51
C PRO A 23 -5.24 9.29 -20.61
N GLU A 24 -5.07 10.61 -20.60
CA GLU A 24 -5.81 11.52 -19.70
C GLU A 24 -7.34 11.39 -19.83
N ASP A 25 -7.85 11.05 -21.02
CA ASP A 25 -9.28 10.88 -21.29
C ASP A 25 -9.86 9.53 -20.84
N GLU A 26 -9.01 8.60 -20.39
CA GLU A 26 -9.40 7.34 -19.76
C GLU A 26 -9.37 7.42 -18.21
N ILE A 27 -8.89 8.53 -17.64
CA ILE A 27 -8.88 8.78 -16.19
C ILE A 27 -10.13 9.59 -15.85
N ASP A 28 -11.04 9.02 -15.08
CA ASP A 28 -12.20 9.76 -14.56
C ASP A 28 -12.12 9.94 -13.03
N GLU A 29 -13.04 10.72 -12.46
CA GLU A 29 -13.11 10.93 -11.00
C GLU A 29 -13.43 9.64 -10.22
N GLU A 30 -13.89 8.57 -10.88
CA GLU A 30 -14.17 7.27 -10.26
C GLU A 30 -12.95 6.33 -10.31
N GLY A 31 -12.01 6.50 -11.25
CA GLY A 31 -10.75 5.76 -11.31
C GLY A 31 -10.29 5.37 -12.72
N TYR A 32 -9.53 4.27 -12.80
CA TYR A 32 -9.00 3.71 -14.05
C TYR A 32 -9.09 2.17 -14.04
N GLY A 33 -9.24 1.55 -15.21
CA GLY A 33 -9.12 0.10 -15.35
C GLY A 33 -10.26 -0.72 -14.72
N PHE A 34 -11.50 -0.22 -14.80
CA PHE A 34 -12.71 -0.79 -14.19
C PHE A 34 -12.79 -0.69 -12.66
N PHE A 35 -11.78 -0.17 -11.98
CA PHE A 35 -11.86 0.19 -10.57
C PHE A 35 -12.58 1.55 -10.46
N ARG A 36 -13.75 1.55 -9.83
CA ARG A 36 -14.58 2.74 -9.55
C ARG A 36 -14.59 3.02 -8.05
N GLY A 37 -14.56 4.29 -7.66
CA GLY A 37 -14.49 4.74 -6.27
C GLY A 37 -13.09 4.62 -5.64
N VAL A 38 -12.05 4.59 -6.46
CA VAL A 38 -10.64 4.55 -6.02
C VAL A 38 -10.08 5.97 -6.10
N TRP A 39 -9.47 6.44 -5.01
CA TRP A 39 -8.86 7.77 -4.96
C TRP A 39 -7.61 7.81 -5.84
N ASP A 40 -7.55 8.78 -6.76
CA ASP A 40 -6.33 9.08 -7.48
C ASP A 40 -5.29 9.64 -6.51
N ILE A 41 -4.21 8.89 -6.34
CA ILE A 41 -3.01 9.41 -5.71
C ILE A 41 -2.31 10.17 -6.84
N GLY A 42 -2.64 11.46 -6.98
CA GLY A 42 -2.11 12.34 -8.04
C GLY A 42 -0.59 12.51 -7.99
N ASP A 43 -0.04 13.61 -8.50
CA ASP A 43 1.42 13.82 -8.49
C ASP A 43 2.02 13.79 -7.08
N VAL A 44 2.70 12.69 -6.72
CA VAL A 44 3.40 12.51 -5.45
C VAL A 44 4.88 12.83 -5.62
N SER A 45 5.37 13.79 -4.85
CA SER A 45 6.79 14.06 -4.78
C SER A 45 7.56 12.95 -4.06
N HIS A 46 8.85 12.84 -4.35
CA HIS A 46 9.72 11.89 -3.66
C HIS A 46 9.75 12.12 -2.14
N GLU A 47 9.70 13.37 -1.68
CA GLU A 47 9.70 13.71 -0.25
C GLU A 47 8.41 13.24 0.44
N GLU A 48 7.26 13.46 -0.20
CA GLU A 48 5.96 12.96 0.29
C GLU A 48 5.95 11.43 0.37
N ALA A 49 6.49 10.74 -0.64
CA ALA A 49 6.61 9.29 -0.61
C ALA A 49 7.52 8.80 0.54
N VAL A 50 8.65 9.47 0.79
CA VAL A 50 9.53 9.13 1.93
C VAL A 50 8.82 9.30 3.27
N ILE A 51 8.02 10.36 3.42
CA ILE A 51 7.23 10.61 4.64
C ILE A 51 6.19 9.50 4.81
N MET A 52 5.42 9.19 3.76
CA MET A 52 4.37 8.18 3.81
C MET A 52 4.92 6.78 4.11
N VAL A 53 6.03 6.39 3.48
CA VAL A 53 6.68 5.09 3.74
C VAL A 53 7.14 4.96 5.20
N LYS A 54 7.68 6.03 5.79
CA LYS A 54 8.09 6.04 7.20
C LYS A 54 6.90 5.97 8.14
N GLU A 55 5.85 6.72 7.84
CA GLU A 55 4.65 6.77 8.66
C GLU A 55 3.91 5.42 8.64
N GLU A 56 3.70 4.83 7.46
CA GLU A 56 3.11 3.49 7.34
C GLU A 56 3.91 2.44 8.13
N ARG A 57 5.25 2.47 8.03
CA ARG A 57 6.09 1.52 8.77
C ARG A 57 6.00 1.70 10.28
N ARG A 58 5.91 2.95 10.76
CA ARG A 58 5.68 3.25 12.18
C ARG A 58 4.34 2.69 12.63
N LEU A 59 3.26 3.01 11.92
CA LEU A 59 1.91 2.55 12.26
C LEU A 59 1.83 1.02 12.24
N ALA A 60 2.37 0.38 11.20
CA ALA A 60 2.42 -1.08 11.10
C ALA A 60 3.16 -1.72 12.27
N SER A 61 4.22 -1.08 12.77
CA SER A 61 4.96 -1.56 13.95
C SER A 61 4.12 -1.45 15.23
N LEU A 62 3.34 -0.38 15.40
CA LEU A 62 2.42 -0.23 16.53
C LEU A 62 1.33 -1.30 16.50
N VAL A 63 0.70 -1.51 15.34
CA VAL A 63 -0.31 -2.56 15.15
C VAL A 63 0.30 -3.94 15.38
N ASP A 64 1.52 -4.18 14.88
CA ASP A 64 2.22 -5.45 15.08
C ASP A 64 2.49 -5.75 16.56
N LEU A 65 2.92 -4.75 17.32
CA LEU A 65 3.16 -4.91 18.76
C LEU A 65 1.87 -5.14 19.56
N ALA A 66 0.78 -4.50 19.16
CA ALA A 66 -0.50 -4.55 19.88
C ALA A 66 -1.35 -5.78 19.53
N ALA A 67 -1.29 -6.25 18.29
CA ALA A 67 -2.14 -7.32 17.80
C ALA A 67 -1.62 -8.72 18.20
N SER A 68 -2.48 -9.50 18.87
CA SER A 68 -2.21 -10.90 19.21
C SER A 68 -2.76 -11.88 18.17
N THR A 69 -3.78 -11.47 17.41
CA THR A 69 -4.43 -12.25 16.36
C THR A 69 -4.59 -11.44 15.07
N HIS A 70 -4.93 -12.12 13.97
CA HIS A 70 -5.20 -11.43 12.69
C HIS A 70 -6.45 -10.53 12.82
N ALA A 71 -7.46 -10.98 13.57
CA ALA A 71 -8.62 -10.15 13.86
C ALA A 71 -8.26 -8.87 14.64
N ASP A 72 -7.35 -8.96 15.61
CA ASP A 72 -6.87 -7.78 16.35
C ASP A 72 -6.11 -6.84 15.41
N PHE A 73 -5.24 -7.39 14.56
CA PHE A 73 -4.49 -6.62 13.58
C PHE A 73 -5.43 -5.81 12.69
N GLU A 74 -6.48 -6.45 12.14
CA GLU A 74 -7.45 -5.79 11.27
C GLU A 74 -8.29 -4.75 12.00
N ALA A 75 -8.74 -5.03 13.23
CA ALA A 75 -9.52 -4.09 14.01
C ALA A 75 -8.71 -2.81 14.34
N ILE A 76 -7.46 -2.99 14.78
CA ILE A 76 -6.57 -1.87 15.11
C ILE A 76 -6.18 -1.09 13.85
N ALA A 77 -5.81 -1.78 12.76
CA ALA A 77 -5.49 -1.12 11.49
C ALA A 77 -6.69 -0.30 10.99
N ARG A 78 -7.90 -0.87 11.01
CA ARG A 78 -9.12 -0.17 10.63
C ARG A 78 -9.41 1.05 11.50
N ALA A 79 -9.17 0.97 12.81
CA ALA A 79 -9.33 2.10 13.71
C ALA A 79 -8.41 3.26 13.34
N LEU A 80 -7.14 2.97 13.01
CA LEU A 80 -6.17 3.97 12.55
C LEU A 80 -6.56 4.56 11.18
N GLU A 81 -7.03 3.73 10.25
CA GLU A 81 -7.43 4.17 8.91
C GLU A 81 -8.63 5.10 8.92
N ALA A 82 -9.61 4.79 9.76
CA ALA A 82 -10.85 5.55 9.88
C ALA A 82 -10.78 6.69 10.90
N ASN A 83 -9.66 6.83 11.63
CA ASN A 83 -9.57 7.66 12.84
C ASN A 83 -10.74 7.42 13.80
N ASP A 84 -11.11 6.15 13.97
CA ASP A 84 -12.33 5.74 14.68
C ASP A 84 -12.00 4.85 15.90
N PRO A 85 -12.07 5.38 17.13
CA PRO A 85 -11.82 4.60 18.33
C PRO A 85 -12.82 3.46 18.53
N ASP A 86 -14.02 3.55 17.95
CA ASP A 86 -15.05 2.51 18.07
C ASP A 86 -14.70 1.25 17.25
N CYS A 87 -13.75 1.36 16.31
CA CYS A 87 -13.22 0.22 15.56
C CYS A 87 -12.15 -0.57 16.33
N LEU A 88 -11.64 -0.06 17.46
CA LEU A 88 -10.65 -0.77 18.27
C LEU A 88 -11.24 -2.05 18.89
N PRO A 89 -10.40 -3.07 19.18
CA PRO A 89 -10.83 -4.24 19.93
C PRO A 89 -11.50 -3.85 21.26
N ALA A 90 -12.55 -4.58 21.64
CA ALA A 90 -13.32 -4.28 22.86
C ALA A 90 -12.41 -4.29 24.09
N GLY A 91 -12.41 -3.19 24.86
CA GLY A 91 -11.57 -3.03 26.05
C GLY A 91 -10.17 -2.48 25.79
N PHE A 92 -9.72 -2.40 24.53
CA PHE A 92 -8.35 -1.99 24.18
C PHE A 92 -7.95 -0.65 24.80
N ALA A 93 -8.78 0.39 24.64
CA ALA A 93 -8.49 1.72 25.17
C ALA A 93 -8.47 1.76 26.71
N ALA A 94 -9.24 0.90 27.38
CA ALA A 94 -9.25 0.82 28.84
C ALA A 94 -8.03 0.06 29.38
N GLU A 95 -7.55 -0.95 28.64
CA GLU A 95 -6.37 -1.75 28.99
C GLU A 95 -5.06 -1.02 28.64
N HIS A 96 -5.09 -0.16 27.62
CA HIS A 96 -3.93 0.57 27.12
C HIS A 96 -4.17 2.09 26.98
N PRO A 97 -4.54 2.79 28.07
CA PRO A 97 -4.94 4.21 28.00
C PRO A 97 -3.81 5.16 27.58
N GLU A 98 -2.55 4.75 27.74
CA GLU A 98 -1.36 5.51 27.34
C GLU A 98 -0.77 5.02 25.99
N SER A 99 -1.49 4.16 25.26
CA SER A 99 -1.04 3.69 23.95
C SER A 99 -1.12 4.81 22.93
N GLU A 100 -0.06 4.95 22.15
CA GLU A 100 -0.02 5.84 21.00
C GLU A 100 -1.18 5.59 20.02
N ILE A 101 -1.62 4.33 19.87
CA ILE A 101 -2.79 3.99 19.04
C ILE A 101 -4.04 4.72 19.54
N VAL A 102 -4.26 4.76 20.85
CA VAL A 102 -5.42 5.42 21.46
C VAL A 102 -5.34 6.94 21.27
N GLU A 103 -4.14 7.51 21.37
CA GLU A 103 -3.90 8.93 21.08
C GLU A 103 -4.19 9.28 19.62
N LEU A 104 -3.69 8.48 18.67
CA LEU A 104 -3.84 8.71 17.23
C LEU A 104 -5.31 8.66 16.80
N VAL A 105 -6.07 7.67 17.26
CA VAL A 105 -7.51 7.58 16.93
C VAL A 105 -8.37 8.53 17.75
N GLY A 106 -7.86 9.07 18.86
CA GLY A 106 -8.59 9.93 19.78
C GLY A 106 -8.98 11.30 19.19
N GLY A 107 -8.35 11.70 18.08
CA GLY A 107 -8.73 12.89 17.31
C GLY A 107 -10.09 12.77 16.60
N GLY A 108 -10.60 11.55 16.43
CA GLY A 108 -11.86 11.27 15.76
C GLY A 108 -11.89 11.68 14.28
N TYR A 109 -13.10 11.76 13.72
CA TYR A 109 -13.35 12.07 12.31
C TYR A 109 -12.91 13.48 11.85
N ASP A 110 -12.54 14.37 12.78
CA ASP A 110 -12.11 15.73 12.46
C ASP A 110 -10.59 15.81 12.14
N ALA A 111 -9.83 14.74 12.38
CA ALA A 111 -8.41 14.65 12.05
C ALA A 111 -8.17 14.26 10.59
N GLU A 112 -7.07 14.75 10.00
CA GLU A 112 -6.65 14.32 8.67
C GLU A 112 -6.37 12.80 8.65
N PRO A 113 -6.70 12.08 7.55
CA PRO A 113 -6.41 10.66 7.44
C PRO A 113 -4.91 10.39 7.52
N LEU A 114 -4.48 9.51 8.42
CA LEU A 114 -3.06 9.20 8.67
C LEU A 114 -2.32 8.69 7.42
N LEU A 115 -3.03 7.99 6.53
CA LEU A 115 -2.48 7.34 5.34
C LEU A 115 -3.07 7.89 4.03
N GLY A 116 -3.51 9.15 4.03
CA GLY A 116 -4.06 9.79 2.83
C GLY A 116 -5.29 9.06 2.26
N SER A 117 -6.13 8.51 3.14
CA SER A 117 -7.30 7.67 2.81
C SER A 117 -7.00 6.29 2.20
N LEU A 118 -5.73 5.86 2.23
CA LEU A 118 -5.34 4.50 1.86
C LEU A 118 -5.21 3.60 3.09
N GLU A 119 -5.03 2.31 2.81
CA GLU A 119 -4.96 1.29 3.84
C GLU A 119 -3.52 1.04 4.32
N LEU A 120 -3.40 0.70 5.59
CA LEU A 120 -2.18 0.24 6.21
C LEU A 120 -1.67 -1.01 5.47
N GLY A 121 -0.44 -0.92 4.99
CA GLY A 121 0.28 -1.97 4.30
C GLY A 121 0.27 -1.85 2.77
N VAL A 122 -0.43 -0.86 2.21
CA VAL A 122 -0.43 -0.54 0.78
C VAL A 122 -0.22 0.94 0.48
N ALA A 123 -0.42 1.83 1.46
CA ALA A 123 -0.29 3.28 1.29
C ALA A 123 1.14 3.68 0.92
N GLY A 124 2.14 3.23 1.68
CA GLY A 124 3.54 3.56 1.46
C GLY A 124 4.04 3.07 0.10
N LEU A 125 3.68 1.86 -0.30
CA LEU A 125 4.01 1.32 -1.62
C LEU A 125 3.33 2.10 -2.75
N SER A 126 2.06 2.46 -2.58
CA SER A 126 1.33 3.24 -3.59
C SER A 126 1.99 4.60 -3.82
N TYR A 127 2.31 5.32 -2.75
CA TYR A 127 3.03 6.60 -2.83
C TYR A 127 4.43 6.44 -3.44
N ALA A 128 5.17 5.39 -3.05
CA ALA A 128 6.50 5.13 -3.60
C ALA A 128 6.45 4.87 -5.12
N LEU A 129 5.49 4.06 -5.58
CA LEU A 129 5.26 3.80 -7.01
C LEU A 129 4.88 5.08 -7.77
N THR A 130 3.95 5.88 -7.24
CA THR A 130 3.55 7.14 -7.85
C THR A 130 4.71 8.12 -7.97
N SER A 131 5.58 8.19 -6.95
CA SER A 131 6.76 9.08 -6.96
C SER A 131 7.81 8.76 -8.03
N VAL A 132 7.77 7.55 -8.61
CA VAL A 132 8.65 7.14 -9.72
C VAL A 132 7.91 7.07 -11.07
N GLY A 133 6.75 7.71 -11.15
CA GLY A 133 5.97 7.85 -12.39
C GLY A 133 5.12 6.63 -12.74
N CYS A 134 4.73 5.83 -11.75
CA CYS A 134 3.64 4.87 -11.92
C CYS A 134 2.29 5.54 -11.66
N PHE A 135 1.21 5.00 -12.21
CA PHE A 135 -0.16 5.42 -11.92
C PHE A 135 -0.87 4.28 -11.17
N THR A 136 -1.10 4.43 -9.88
CA THR A 136 -1.74 3.39 -9.04
C THR A 136 -3.26 3.41 -9.25
N ALA A 137 -3.84 2.23 -9.51
CA ALA A 137 -5.26 2.11 -9.81
C ALA A 137 -6.08 1.51 -8.66
N ALA A 138 -5.54 0.52 -7.94
CA ALA A 138 -6.25 -0.10 -6.83
C ALA A 138 -5.25 -0.80 -5.91
N SER A 139 -5.60 -0.92 -4.62
CA SER A 139 -4.81 -1.68 -3.66
C SER A 139 -5.69 -2.38 -2.65
N CYS A 140 -5.19 -3.47 -2.10
CA CYS A 140 -5.84 -4.21 -1.02
C CYS A 140 -4.79 -4.91 -0.18
N ARG A 141 -4.86 -4.74 1.14
CA ARG A 141 -3.97 -5.47 2.08
C ARG A 141 -4.41 -6.91 2.39
N SER A 142 -5.50 -7.39 1.79
CA SER A 142 -6.18 -8.67 2.13
C SER A 142 -6.80 -8.68 3.54
N HIS A 143 -7.67 -7.71 3.83
CA HIS A 143 -8.36 -7.58 5.12
C HIS A 143 -9.31 -8.76 5.39
N LEU A 144 -9.57 -9.02 6.68
CA LEU A 144 -10.65 -9.93 7.11
C LEU A 144 -12.01 -9.22 7.05
N SER A 145 -12.46 -8.84 5.86
CA SER A 145 -13.75 -8.17 5.66
C SER A 145 -14.47 -8.66 4.40
N HIS A 146 -15.77 -8.41 4.32
CA HIS A 146 -16.56 -8.64 3.09
C HIS A 146 -16.16 -7.71 1.94
N HIS A 147 -15.36 -6.69 2.20
CA HIS A 147 -14.85 -5.74 1.21
C HIS A 147 -13.46 -6.12 0.68
N SER A 148 -12.80 -7.12 1.28
CA SER A 148 -11.57 -7.67 0.73
C SER A 148 -11.85 -8.35 -0.60
N TRP A 149 -11.18 -7.88 -1.64
CA TRP A 149 -11.32 -8.39 -3.01
C TRP A 149 -10.08 -9.18 -3.46
N SER A 150 -9.07 -9.31 -2.60
CA SER A 150 -7.87 -10.11 -2.84
C SER A 150 -7.53 -10.95 -1.61
N GLU A 151 -7.11 -12.20 -1.83
CA GLU A 151 -6.67 -13.13 -0.77
C GLU A 151 -5.23 -12.86 -0.28
N ARG A 152 -4.58 -11.85 -0.86
CA ARG A 152 -3.20 -11.46 -0.58
C ARG A 152 -2.99 -9.97 -0.83
N PRO A 153 -1.99 -9.34 -0.17
CA PRO A 153 -1.57 -7.98 -0.48
C PRO A 153 -1.34 -7.81 -1.99
N ILE A 154 -1.99 -6.81 -2.59
CA ILE A 154 -1.90 -6.50 -4.01
C ILE A 154 -2.00 -4.99 -4.26
N VAL A 155 -1.21 -4.47 -5.21
CA VAL A 155 -1.34 -3.10 -5.74
C VAL A 155 -1.32 -3.17 -7.27
N TYR A 156 -2.41 -2.71 -7.89
CA TYR A 156 -2.52 -2.51 -9.34
C TYR A 156 -2.00 -1.13 -9.72
N PHE A 157 -1.21 -1.07 -10.79
CA PHE A 157 -0.70 0.17 -11.31
C PHE A 157 -0.35 0.07 -12.80
N ALA A 158 -0.36 1.21 -13.49
CA ALA A 158 0.21 1.38 -14.81
C ALA A 158 1.62 1.95 -14.68
N ALA A 159 2.52 1.52 -15.56
CA ALA A 159 3.87 2.06 -15.63
C ALA A 159 4.40 2.03 -17.04
N GLU A 160 5.27 2.99 -17.36
CA GLU A 160 6.07 2.93 -18.57
C GLU A 160 7.08 1.77 -18.51
N ARG A 161 7.40 1.21 -19.69
CA ARG A 161 8.31 0.06 -19.80
C ARG A 161 9.66 0.28 -19.09
N PRO A 162 10.34 1.44 -19.22
CA PRO A 162 11.59 1.68 -18.49
C PRO A 162 11.42 1.61 -16.97
N THR A 163 10.33 2.16 -16.42
CA THR A 163 10.04 2.15 -14.98
C THR A 163 9.76 0.72 -14.49
N ALA A 164 8.95 -0.05 -15.22
CA ALA A 164 8.68 -1.45 -14.88
C ALA A 164 9.97 -2.31 -14.86
N HIS A 165 10.87 -2.10 -15.82
CA HIS A 165 12.17 -2.77 -15.82
C HIS A 165 13.09 -2.31 -14.68
N TRP A 166 13.06 -1.03 -14.32
CA TRP A 166 13.80 -0.51 -13.17
C TRP A 166 13.29 -1.08 -11.84
N LEU A 167 11.97 -1.28 -11.70
CA LEU A 167 11.33 -1.88 -10.52
C LEU A 167 11.60 -3.38 -10.39
N THR A 168 11.78 -4.10 -11.49
CA THR A 168 11.93 -5.57 -11.53
C THR A 168 12.93 -6.14 -10.50
N PRO A 169 14.19 -5.67 -10.41
CA PRO A 169 15.10 -6.17 -9.39
C PRO A 169 14.65 -5.84 -7.96
N LEU A 170 13.99 -4.70 -7.73
CA LEU A 170 13.53 -4.30 -6.41
C LEU A 170 12.38 -5.20 -5.93
N VAL A 171 11.40 -5.45 -6.79
CA VAL A 171 10.25 -6.34 -6.54
C VAL A 171 10.72 -7.74 -6.19
N ARG A 172 11.60 -8.31 -7.01
CA ARG A 172 12.18 -9.64 -6.76
C ARG A 172 12.92 -9.70 -5.43
N ASP A 173 13.78 -8.73 -5.15
CA ASP A 173 14.67 -8.80 -3.99
C ASP A 173 13.96 -8.52 -2.64
N THR A 174 12.68 -8.14 -2.67
CA THR A 174 11.81 -8.01 -1.49
C THR A 174 10.82 -9.16 -1.35
N GLY A 175 10.91 -10.18 -2.21
CA GLY A 175 9.97 -11.31 -2.21
C GLY A 175 8.57 -10.93 -2.70
N CYS A 176 8.44 -9.80 -3.41
CA CYS A 176 7.22 -9.46 -4.13
C CYS A 176 7.26 -10.06 -5.54
N GLY A 177 6.10 -10.22 -6.16
CA GLY A 177 5.94 -10.72 -7.53
C GLY A 177 5.22 -9.72 -8.41
N PHE A 178 5.52 -9.76 -9.71
CA PHE A 178 4.70 -9.09 -10.71
C PHE A 178 3.69 -10.06 -11.31
N GLY A 179 2.49 -9.56 -11.55
CA GLY A 179 1.49 -10.28 -12.34
C GLY A 179 0.86 -9.41 -13.42
N ASP A 180 0.16 -10.10 -14.33
CA ASP A 180 -0.49 -9.49 -15.47
C ASP A 180 -1.87 -8.94 -15.08
N GLY A 181 -1.98 -7.62 -15.00
CA GLY A 181 -3.24 -6.91 -14.75
C GLY A 181 -3.99 -6.53 -16.03
N SER A 182 -3.58 -7.04 -17.20
CA SER A 182 -4.08 -6.56 -18.50
C SER A 182 -5.57 -6.78 -18.75
N GLY A 183 -6.19 -7.71 -18.02
CA GLY A 183 -7.66 -7.85 -17.97
C GLY A 183 -8.39 -6.60 -17.47
N HIS A 184 -7.66 -5.69 -16.83
CA HIS A 184 -8.14 -4.43 -16.26
C HIS A 184 -7.57 -3.18 -16.97
N GLY A 185 -7.02 -3.30 -18.18
CA GLY A 185 -6.43 -2.18 -18.92
C GLY A 185 -4.92 -2.30 -19.06
N ARG A 186 -4.18 -1.19 -19.11
CA ARG A 186 -2.69 -1.24 -19.20
C ARG A 186 -2.06 -1.36 -17.81
N LEU A 187 -2.55 -2.33 -17.04
CA LEU A 187 -2.16 -2.52 -15.66
C LEU A 187 -1.24 -3.72 -15.51
N LEU A 188 -0.28 -3.57 -14.60
CA LEU A 188 0.38 -4.65 -13.91
C LEU A 188 -0.09 -4.63 -12.46
N PHE A 189 0.17 -5.71 -11.74
CA PHE A 189 0.05 -5.69 -10.29
C PHE A 189 1.32 -6.20 -9.65
N VAL A 190 1.58 -5.71 -8.45
CA VAL A 190 2.53 -6.31 -7.52
C VAL A 190 1.77 -7.01 -6.41
N GLU A 191 2.16 -8.24 -6.10
CA GLU A 191 1.59 -9.03 -5.01
C GLU A 191 2.69 -9.53 -4.07
N ALA A 192 2.31 -9.84 -2.83
CA ALA A 192 3.26 -10.37 -1.86
C ALA A 192 2.59 -11.29 -0.81
N PRO A 193 3.38 -12.12 -0.10
CA PRO A 193 2.86 -12.93 1.00
C PRO A 193 2.44 -12.10 2.22
N SER A 194 2.93 -10.87 2.37
CA SER A 194 2.66 -10.01 3.50
C SER A 194 2.86 -8.54 3.16
N ILE A 195 2.17 -7.66 3.90
CA ILE A 195 2.40 -6.20 3.82
C ILE A 195 3.82 -5.81 4.24
N ALA A 196 4.52 -6.65 5.00
CA ALA A 196 5.93 -6.43 5.33
C ALA A 196 6.81 -6.37 4.08
N ASN A 197 6.54 -7.23 3.09
CA ASN A 197 7.23 -7.21 1.81
C ASN A 197 6.93 -5.94 1.02
N PHE A 198 5.70 -5.43 1.07
CA PHE A 198 5.33 -4.17 0.44
C PHE A 198 6.02 -2.97 1.07
N MET A 199 6.11 -2.92 2.41
CA MET A 199 6.88 -1.89 3.10
C MET A 199 8.37 -1.94 2.72
N ASP A 200 8.94 -3.15 2.64
CA ASP A 200 10.34 -3.32 2.21
C ASP A 200 10.55 -2.89 0.76
N LEU A 201 9.59 -3.15 -0.13
CA LEU A 201 9.61 -2.68 -1.51
C LEU A 201 9.54 -1.16 -1.59
N ALA A 202 8.63 -0.55 -0.83
CA ALA A 202 8.47 0.90 -0.79
C ALA A 202 9.77 1.59 -0.33
N ASP A 203 10.40 1.10 0.75
CA ASP A 203 11.71 1.59 1.22
C ASP A 203 12.81 1.46 0.17
N ARG A 204 12.83 0.34 -0.57
CA ARG A 204 13.83 0.14 -1.63
C ARG A 204 13.62 1.08 -2.81
N ILE A 205 12.37 1.34 -3.20
CA ILE A 205 12.03 2.28 -4.27
C ILE A 205 12.53 3.67 -3.89
N VAL A 206 12.11 4.20 -2.73
CA VAL A 206 12.51 5.55 -2.32
C VAL A 206 14.02 5.65 -2.09
N GLY A 207 14.63 4.66 -1.42
CA GLY A 207 16.08 4.65 -1.20
C GLY A 207 16.90 4.49 -2.49
N GLN A 208 16.36 3.88 -3.54
CA GLN A 208 17.03 3.79 -4.84
C GLN A 208 17.03 5.14 -5.58
N VAL A 209 15.94 5.89 -5.51
CA VAL A 209 15.84 7.24 -6.07
C VAL A 209 16.87 8.18 -5.42
N GLU A 210 17.03 8.13 -4.10
CA GLU A 210 18.04 8.92 -3.37
C GLU A 210 19.46 8.58 -3.82
N ARG A 211 19.76 7.30 -4.08
CA ARG A 211 21.09 6.86 -4.55
C ARG A 211 21.40 7.30 -5.98
N GLN A 212 20.38 7.43 -6.82
CA GLN A 212 20.52 7.80 -8.23
C GLN A 212 20.42 9.31 -8.46
N SER A 213 19.82 10.05 -7.52
CA SER A 213 19.80 11.50 -7.51
C SER A 213 21.19 12.03 -7.14
N PRO A 214 21.87 12.81 -7.99
CA PRO A 214 23.11 13.47 -7.61
C PRO A 214 22.85 14.29 -6.35
N ARG A 215 23.63 14.07 -5.28
CA ARG A 215 23.66 14.98 -4.14
C ARG A 215 23.96 16.39 -4.69
N ARG A 216 22.93 17.22 -4.78
CA ARG A 216 23.07 18.63 -5.15
C ARG A 216 23.68 19.40 -3.98
#